data_AF-A0A1U8J7Z2-F1
#
_entry.id   AF-A0A1U8J7Z2-F1
#
_cell.length_a   1.000
_cell.length_b   1.000
_cell.length_c   1.000
_cell.angle_alpha   90.00
_cell.angle_beta   90.00
_cell.angle_gamma   90.00
#
_symmetry.space_group_name_H-M   'P 1'
#
loop_
_entity.id
_entity.type
_entity.pdbx_description
1 polymer ?
#
loop_
_entity_poly.entity_id
_entity_poly.type
_entity_poly.pdbx_seq_one_letter_code
_entity_poly.pdbx_strand_id
1 'polypeptide(L)'
;MLEPSSQTPDYLISPITTPVPPSPPPPPTKPNQFLSLISNRPSLRVTSEFDSDSRVFFHKVSCKLFDDLAKLKLSFVNNVKREISGSLLALTSKHLSIHYDPEEQNALIKTSFDVGPKLQFKAAHDVKAKRGEVAMVANVADPGYAVEVSSPVPYIGLPKATIRFPTGEVTLEEREDEEVPRKLLINGILKGPILNGVGAAHYTDEELRLRYSYKDESLSFIPSISLPSNAVSFAFKRRFSPSDKLSYWYNFDSNGWSAVYKHTYDKDFKFKAGYDS
;
A
#
# COMPACT_ATOMS: atom_id res chain seq x y z
N MET A 1 24.89 100.58 17.32
CA MET A 1 24.37 101.44 16.23
C MET A 1 23.06 100.83 15.80
N LEU A 2 21.95 101.55 16.04
CA LEU A 2 20.62 101.44 15.45
C LEU A 2 20.16 100.08 14.86
N GLU A 3 19.19 99.46 15.53
CA GLU A 3 18.01 98.83 14.88
C GLU A 3 17.26 99.88 14.02
N PRO A 4 16.32 99.56 13.08
CA PRO A 4 15.30 98.50 13.21
C PRO A 4 14.80 97.85 11.89
N SER A 5 13.96 96.82 11.99
CA SER A 5 12.60 96.82 11.39
C SER A 5 11.88 95.48 11.65
N SER A 6 11.24 95.41 12.81
CA SER A 6 9.80 95.11 13.00
C SER A 6 8.92 95.17 11.72
N GLN A 7 7.82 94.43 11.52
CA GLN A 7 6.68 94.21 12.42
C GLN A 7 5.60 93.30 11.76
N THR A 8 5.17 92.24 12.48
CA THR A 8 3.76 91.86 12.83
C THR A 8 2.69 91.46 11.78
N PRO A 9 1.49 90.93 12.17
CA PRO A 9 1.07 90.27 13.44
C PRO A 9 0.17 89.00 13.29
N ASP A 10 0.03 88.32 14.44
CA ASP A 10 -1.15 87.67 15.06
C ASP A 10 -1.99 86.64 14.31
N TYR A 11 -2.25 85.49 14.94
CA TYR A 11 -3.53 85.22 15.59
C TYR A 11 -3.50 83.91 16.41
N LEU A 12 -3.87 84.06 17.69
CA LEU A 12 -4.78 83.22 18.50
C LEU A 12 -4.32 81.87 19.09
N ILE A 13 -4.54 81.82 20.40
CA ILE A 13 -4.42 80.72 21.37
C ILE A 13 -5.55 79.69 21.16
N SER A 14 -5.27 78.39 21.37
CA SER A 14 -6.24 77.38 21.82
C SER A 14 -5.54 76.16 22.44
N PRO A 15 -6.20 75.42 23.37
CA PRO A 15 -5.57 74.81 24.53
C PRO A 15 -4.92 73.44 24.29
N ILE A 16 -3.95 73.11 25.14
CA ILE A 16 -3.28 71.81 25.22
C ILE A 16 -4.29 70.75 25.65
N THR A 17 -4.65 69.86 24.72
CA THR A 17 -5.38 68.61 25.01
C THR A 17 -4.37 67.54 25.42
N THR A 18 -4.47 67.01 26.63
CA THR A 18 -3.68 65.86 27.08
C THR A 18 -4.04 64.61 26.25
N PRO A 19 -3.06 63.83 25.73
CA PRO A 19 -3.35 62.61 25.00
C PRO A 19 -3.81 61.48 25.94
N VAL A 20 -4.96 60.89 25.61
CA VAL A 20 -5.53 59.68 26.24
C VAL A 20 -4.59 58.49 26.02
N PRO A 21 -4.33 57.64 27.03
CA PRO A 21 -3.47 56.46 26.86
C PRO A 21 -4.10 55.43 25.91
N PRO A 22 -3.28 54.70 25.12
CA PRO A 22 -3.78 53.75 24.14
C PRO A 22 -4.48 52.56 24.81
N SER A 23 -5.68 52.23 24.33
CA SER A 23 -6.43 51.04 24.72
C SER A 23 -5.62 49.76 24.43
N PRO A 24 -5.63 48.76 25.34
CA PRO A 24 -4.91 47.51 25.14
C PRO A 24 -5.45 46.73 23.92
N PRO A 25 -4.58 46.00 23.19
CA PRO A 25 -4.99 45.23 22.03
C PRO A 25 -5.97 44.10 22.44
N PRO A 26 -6.93 43.74 21.55
CA PRO A 26 -7.84 42.65 21.82
C PRO A 26 -7.06 41.32 21.99
N PRO A 27 -7.53 40.42 22.86
CA PRO A 27 -6.88 39.12 23.07
C PRO A 27 -6.85 38.33 21.76
N PRO A 28 -5.77 37.57 21.48
CA PRO A 28 -5.67 36.77 20.28
C PRO A 28 -6.80 35.74 20.23
N THR A 29 -7.61 35.80 19.18
CA THR A 29 -8.62 34.80 18.85
C THR A 29 -7.93 33.46 18.70
N LYS A 30 -8.18 32.51 19.61
CA LYS A 30 -7.66 31.14 19.48
C LYS A 30 -8.13 30.58 18.12
N PRO A 31 -7.23 30.14 17.23
CA PRO A 31 -7.65 29.53 15.98
C PRO A 31 -8.50 28.29 16.29
N ASN A 32 -9.62 28.19 15.60
CA ASN A 32 -10.61 27.13 15.74
C ASN A 32 -9.94 25.78 15.44
N GLN A 33 -9.68 24.95 16.46
CA GLN A 33 -8.97 23.66 16.36
C GLN A 33 -9.63 22.66 15.39
N PHE A 34 -10.90 22.88 15.02
CA PHE A 34 -11.61 22.06 14.05
C PHE A 34 -11.18 22.29 12.59
N LEU A 35 -10.61 23.45 12.24
CA LEU A 35 -10.17 23.75 10.87
C LEU A 35 -8.72 23.36 10.59
N SER A 36 -7.90 23.08 11.63
CA SER A 36 -6.53 22.58 11.43
C SER A 36 -6.48 21.14 10.91
N LEU A 37 -7.56 20.36 11.07
CA LEU A 37 -7.68 19.00 10.50
C LEU A 37 -7.71 18.99 8.96
N ILE A 38 -7.89 20.15 8.31
CA ILE A 38 -7.95 20.29 6.85
C ILE A 38 -6.70 21.00 6.30
N SER A 39 -5.80 21.46 7.17
CA SER A 39 -4.66 22.30 6.75
C SER A 39 -3.53 21.51 6.09
N ASN A 40 -3.45 20.20 6.31
CA ASN A 40 -2.48 19.34 5.64
C ASN A 40 -3.12 18.82 4.35
N ARG A 41 -2.71 19.39 3.20
CA ARG A 41 -3.10 18.84 1.90
C ARG A 41 -2.74 17.35 1.88
N PRO A 42 -3.71 16.47 1.61
CA PRO A 42 -3.46 15.06 1.67
C PRO A 42 -2.45 14.65 0.59
N SER A 43 -1.50 13.79 0.93
CA SER A 43 -0.44 13.38 0.00
C SER A 43 -1.04 12.63 -1.19
N LEU A 44 -1.11 13.30 -2.35
CA LEU A 44 -1.60 12.71 -3.59
C LEU A 44 -0.45 11.99 -4.30
N ARG A 45 -0.68 10.73 -4.66
CA ARG A 45 0.24 9.94 -5.47
C ARG A 45 -0.48 9.45 -6.72
N VAL A 46 0.11 9.78 -7.87
CA VAL A 46 -0.35 9.32 -9.18
C VAL A 46 0.67 8.33 -9.75
N THR A 47 0.20 7.28 -10.39
CA THR A 47 1.03 6.33 -11.14
C THR A 47 0.31 6.08 -12.46
N SER A 48 1.06 6.23 -13.55
CA SER A 48 0.61 5.93 -14.91
C SER A 48 1.58 4.93 -15.50
N GLU A 49 1.05 3.90 -16.14
CA GLU A 49 1.81 2.83 -16.79
C GLU A 49 1.22 2.63 -18.17
N PHE A 50 2.10 2.46 -19.17
CA PHE A 50 1.70 2.21 -20.54
C PHE A 50 2.11 0.79 -20.91
N ASP A 51 1.15 0.03 -21.41
CA ASP A 51 1.38 -1.30 -21.97
C ASP A 51 1.38 -1.19 -23.50
N SER A 52 2.51 -1.55 -24.12
CA SER A 52 2.69 -1.48 -25.57
C SER A 52 1.88 -2.52 -26.34
N ASP A 53 1.60 -3.67 -25.72
CA ASP A 53 0.98 -4.81 -26.41
C ASP A 53 -0.52 -4.60 -26.52
N SER A 54 -1.15 -4.23 -25.41
CA SER A 54 -2.57 -3.88 -25.38
C SER A 54 -2.85 -2.43 -25.80
N ARG A 55 -1.83 -1.58 -25.88
CA ARG A 55 -1.91 -0.13 -26.19
C ARG A 55 -2.84 0.63 -25.25
N VAL A 56 -2.80 0.31 -23.96
CA VAL A 56 -3.60 0.97 -22.93
C VAL A 56 -2.74 1.64 -21.87
N PHE A 57 -3.32 2.63 -21.19
CA PHE A 57 -2.75 3.26 -20.01
C PHE A 57 -3.46 2.80 -18.75
N PHE A 58 -2.70 2.29 -17.80
CA PHE A 58 -3.16 1.99 -16.45
C PHE A 58 -2.88 3.19 -15.54
N HIS A 59 -3.93 3.72 -14.94
CA HIS A 59 -3.83 4.85 -14.03
C HIS A 59 -4.20 4.44 -12.62
N LYS A 60 -3.44 4.93 -11.64
CA LYS A 60 -3.68 4.75 -10.22
C LYS A 60 -3.48 6.06 -9.51
N VAL A 61 -4.55 6.59 -8.93
CA VAL A 61 -4.54 7.79 -8.11
C VAL A 61 -4.80 7.37 -6.68
N SER A 62 -3.98 7.81 -5.73
CA SER A 62 -4.21 7.52 -4.32
C SER A 62 -3.93 8.72 -3.44
N CYS A 63 -4.72 8.87 -2.39
CA CYS A 63 -4.73 10.01 -1.49
C CYS A 63 -4.88 9.48 -0.06
N LYS A 64 -4.04 9.96 0.87
CA LYS A 64 -4.19 9.62 2.29
C LYS A 64 -5.15 10.61 2.95
N LEU A 65 -6.05 10.15 3.80
CA LEU A 65 -7.09 10.95 4.44
C LEU A 65 -6.89 10.91 5.96
N PHE A 66 -7.33 11.96 6.66
CA PHE A 66 -7.35 12.04 8.12
C PHE A 66 -5.98 11.73 8.77
N ASP A 67 -4.95 12.49 8.41
CA ASP A 67 -3.58 12.31 8.93
C ASP A 67 -3.09 10.85 8.84
N ASP A 68 -3.22 10.27 7.65
CA ASP A 68 -2.81 8.90 7.31
C ASP A 68 -3.65 7.77 7.94
N LEU A 69 -4.78 8.08 8.58
CA LEU A 69 -5.68 7.06 9.14
C LEU A 69 -6.41 6.24 8.08
N ALA A 70 -6.65 6.82 6.91
CA ALA A 70 -7.28 6.14 5.79
C ALA A 70 -6.60 6.48 4.46
N LYS A 71 -6.88 5.69 3.43
CA LYS A 71 -6.39 5.86 2.08
C LYS A 71 -7.50 5.64 1.08
N LEU A 72 -7.73 6.63 0.23
CA LEU A 72 -8.57 6.52 -0.96
C LEU A 72 -7.68 6.17 -2.15
N LYS A 73 -8.10 5.21 -2.97
CA LYS A 73 -7.40 4.80 -4.19
C LYS A 73 -8.41 4.61 -5.31
N LEU A 74 -8.18 5.27 -6.43
CA LEU A 74 -8.89 5.07 -7.69
C LEU A 74 -7.91 4.41 -8.69
N SER A 75 -8.34 3.36 -9.36
CA SER A 75 -7.61 2.76 -10.49
C SER A 75 -8.53 2.67 -11.70
N PHE A 76 -8.01 2.89 -12.89
CA PHE A 76 -8.76 2.78 -14.13
C PHE A 76 -7.82 2.60 -15.32
N VAL A 77 -8.35 2.09 -16.41
CA VAL A 77 -7.66 1.89 -17.69
C VAL A 77 -8.19 2.90 -18.70
N ASN A 78 -7.33 3.40 -19.56
CA ASN A 78 -7.68 4.30 -20.66
C ASN A 78 -7.07 3.77 -21.97
N ASN A 79 -7.87 3.63 -23.03
CA ASN A 79 -7.39 3.19 -24.35
C ASN A 79 -7.01 4.36 -25.26
N VAL A 80 -6.46 4.09 -26.45
CA VAL A 80 -6.05 5.13 -27.41
C VAL A 80 -7.21 6.08 -27.81
N LYS A 81 -8.47 5.63 -27.70
CA LYS A 81 -9.68 6.42 -27.98
C LYS A 81 -10.13 7.27 -26.78
N ARG A 82 -9.41 7.23 -25.66
CA ARG A 82 -9.74 7.88 -24.38
C ARG A 82 -10.96 7.30 -23.68
N GLU A 83 -11.37 6.09 -24.04
CA GLU A 83 -12.43 5.37 -23.33
C GLU A 83 -11.87 4.82 -22.02
N ILE A 84 -12.63 4.96 -20.94
CA ILE A 84 -12.23 4.55 -19.59
C ILE A 84 -12.93 3.23 -19.24
N SER A 85 -12.19 2.27 -18.69
CA SER A 85 -12.70 0.97 -18.22
C SER A 85 -11.91 0.43 -17.03
N GLY A 86 -12.33 -0.70 -16.46
CA GLY A 86 -11.70 -1.36 -15.31
C GLY A 86 -11.63 -0.44 -14.08
N SER A 87 -12.64 0.42 -13.89
CA SER A 87 -12.61 1.39 -12.80
C SER A 87 -12.76 0.69 -11.44
N LEU A 88 -11.87 1.00 -10.48
CA LEU A 88 -11.90 0.42 -9.14
C LEU A 88 -11.66 1.50 -8.10
N LEU A 89 -12.61 1.65 -7.18
CA LEU A 89 -12.52 2.56 -6.05
C LEU A 89 -12.24 1.77 -4.78
N ALA A 90 -11.22 2.16 -4.02
CA ALA A 90 -10.90 1.52 -2.75
C ALA A 90 -10.71 2.55 -1.64
N LEU A 91 -11.38 2.33 -0.51
CA LEU A 91 -11.18 3.04 0.75
C LEU A 91 -10.60 2.06 1.77
N THR A 92 -9.38 2.30 2.24
CA THR A 92 -8.68 1.43 3.17
C THR A 92 -8.28 2.18 4.43
N SER A 93 -8.65 1.66 5.59
CA SER A 93 -8.25 2.10 6.92
C SER A 93 -7.67 0.92 7.72
N LYS A 94 -7.29 1.15 8.98
CA LYS A 94 -6.78 0.09 9.86
C LYS A 94 -7.75 -1.08 10.06
N HIS A 95 -9.04 -0.79 10.20
CA HIS A 95 -10.06 -1.77 10.62
C HIS A 95 -11.09 -2.09 9.55
N LEU A 96 -11.15 -1.30 8.47
CA LEU A 96 -12.12 -1.41 7.40
C LEU A 96 -11.45 -1.13 6.05
N SER A 97 -11.66 -2.02 5.09
CA SER A 97 -11.32 -1.81 3.69
C SER A 97 -12.53 -2.10 2.82
N ILE A 98 -12.88 -1.18 1.93
CA ILE A 98 -13.97 -1.32 0.98
C ILE A 98 -13.37 -1.21 -0.41
N HIS A 99 -13.65 -2.18 -1.27
CA HIS A 99 -13.28 -2.19 -2.68
C HIS A 99 -14.55 -2.23 -3.51
N TYR A 100 -14.83 -1.18 -4.26
CA TYR A 100 -16.03 -1.04 -5.07
C TYR A 100 -15.64 -1.07 -6.55
N ASP A 101 -16.29 -1.96 -7.28
CA ASP A 101 -16.24 -2.08 -8.73
C ASP A 101 -17.55 -1.52 -9.32
N PRO A 102 -17.53 -0.34 -9.97
CA PRO A 102 -18.71 0.24 -10.58
C PRO A 102 -19.25 -0.53 -11.77
N GLU A 103 -18.39 -1.25 -12.51
CA GLU A 103 -18.79 -2.01 -13.70
C GLU A 103 -19.56 -3.27 -13.29
N GLU A 104 -19.07 -3.95 -12.26
CA GLU A 104 -19.77 -5.11 -11.70
C GLU A 104 -20.91 -4.72 -10.74
N GLN A 105 -21.01 -3.45 -10.34
CA GLN A 105 -21.91 -2.99 -9.26
C GLN A 105 -21.73 -3.83 -7.99
N ASN A 106 -20.47 -4.18 -7.68
CA ASN A 106 -20.12 -5.04 -6.56
C ASN A 106 -19.19 -4.32 -5.57
N ALA A 107 -19.29 -4.69 -4.30
CA ALA A 107 -18.41 -4.22 -3.25
C ALA A 107 -17.85 -5.42 -2.46
N LEU A 108 -16.53 -5.43 -2.28
CA LEU A 108 -15.85 -6.30 -1.33
C LEU A 108 -15.50 -5.52 -0.07
N ILE A 109 -16.15 -5.88 1.03
CA ILE A 109 -15.98 -5.26 2.35
C ILE A 109 -15.09 -6.17 3.19
N LYS A 110 -14.04 -5.62 3.81
CA LYS A 110 -13.15 -6.34 4.72
C LYS A 110 -13.08 -5.60 6.04
N THR A 111 -13.24 -6.31 7.15
CA THR A 111 -13.12 -5.78 8.51
C THR A 111 -12.09 -6.56 9.31
N SER A 112 -11.42 -5.87 10.24
CA SER A 112 -10.47 -6.49 11.16
C SER A 112 -10.48 -5.74 12.49
N PHE A 113 -10.74 -6.42 13.59
CA PHE A 113 -10.73 -5.81 14.92
C PHE A 113 -10.17 -6.77 15.96
N ASP A 114 -9.51 -6.18 16.96
CA ASP A 114 -8.88 -6.92 18.04
C ASP A 114 -9.95 -7.21 19.10
N VAL A 115 -10.16 -8.49 19.41
CA VAL A 115 -11.14 -8.97 20.40
C VAL A 115 -10.50 -9.11 21.78
N GLY A 116 -9.17 -9.14 21.83
CA GLY A 116 -8.37 -9.12 23.04
C GLY A 116 -6.88 -9.01 22.72
N PRO A 117 -5.98 -9.08 23.73
CA PRO A 117 -4.54 -8.86 23.54
C PRO A 117 -3.88 -9.80 22.54
N LYS A 118 -4.44 -11.01 22.38
CA LYS A 118 -3.88 -12.09 21.54
C LYS A 118 -4.89 -12.61 20.50
N LEU A 119 -6.06 -11.98 20.37
CA LEU A 119 -7.13 -12.45 19.49
C LEU A 119 -7.57 -11.35 18.54
N GLN A 120 -7.54 -11.65 17.25
CA GLN A 120 -8.02 -10.78 16.20
C GLN A 120 -9.09 -11.48 15.37
N PHE A 121 -10.19 -10.78 15.11
CA PHE A 121 -11.25 -11.24 14.24
C PHE A 121 -11.17 -10.50 12.90
N LYS A 122 -11.37 -11.23 11.81
CA LYS A 122 -11.42 -10.71 10.45
C LYS A 122 -12.69 -11.19 9.76
N ALA A 123 -13.28 -10.34 8.94
CA ALA A 123 -14.34 -10.75 8.03
C ALA A 123 -14.13 -10.12 6.66
N ALA A 124 -14.48 -10.86 5.61
CA ALA A 124 -14.56 -10.39 4.24
C ALA A 124 -15.94 -10.75 3.68
N HIS A 125 -16.57 -9.84 2.96
CA HIS A 125 -17.89 -10.05 2.38
C HIS A 125 -18.00 -9.43 0.99
N ASP A 126 -18.36 -10.25 0.02
CA ASP A 126 -18.74 -9.87 -1.33
C ASP A 126 -20.26 -9.65 -1.38
N VAL A 127 -20.66 -8.39 -1.59
CA VAL A 127 -22.05 -7.96 -1.48
C VAL A 127 -22.92 -8.56 -2.58
N LYS A 128 -22.43 -8.61 -3.83
CA LYS A 128 -23.20 -9.10 -4.98
C LYS A 128 -23.32 -10.62 -4.95
N ALA A 129 -22.23 -11.32 -4.65
CA ALA A 129 -22.23 -12.78 -4.57
C ALA A 129 -22.91 -13.31 -3.30
N LYS A 130 -23.17 -12.44 -2.31
CA LYS A 130 -23.66 -12.81 -0.97
C LYS A 130 -22.80 -13.90 -0.31
N ARG A 131 -21.49 -13.86 -0.59
CA ARG A 131 -20.50 -14.79 -0.09
C ARG A 131 -19.43 -14.03 0.69
N GLY A 132 -18.76 -14.70 1.60
CA GLY A 132 -17.74 -14.09 2.44
C GLY A 132 -16.88 -15.13 3.13
N GLU A 133 -16.02 -14.64 4.01
CA GLU A 133 -15.14 -15.45 4.84
C GLU A 133 -15.02 -14.77 6.20
N VAL A 134 -15.10 -15.55 7.26
CA VAL A 134 -14.80 -15.09 8.63
C VAL A 134 -13.57 -15.83 9.13
N ALA A 135 -12.68 -15.13 9.82
CA ALA A 135 -11.47 -15.71 10.36
C ALA A 135 -11.18 -15.21 11.77
N MET A 136 -10.64 -16.10 12.59
CA MET A 136 -10.12 -15.78 13.92
C MET A 136 -8.63 -16.11 13.96
N VAL A 137 -7.81 -15.16 14.41
CA VAL A 137 -6.37 -15.31 14.60
C VAL A 137 -6.05 -15.24 16.09
N ALA A 138 -5.37 -16.26 16.60
CA ALA A 138 -4.86 -16.34 17.95
C ALA A 138 -3.33 -16.31 17.96
N ASN A 139 -2.75 -15.28 18.59
CA ASN A 139 -1.31 -15.21 18.86
C ASN A 139 -0.99 -16.10 20.06
N VAL A 140 -0.31 -17.21 19.83
CA VAL A 140 -0.07 -18.25 20.85
C VAL A 140 1.14 -17.89 21.71
N ALA A 141 2.28 -17.63 21.06
CA ALA A 141 3.55 -17.39 21.72
C ALA A 141 4.46 -16.47 20.90
N ASP A 142 5.38 -15.81 21.59
CA ASP A 142 6.43 -15.02 20.95
C ASP A 142 7.68 -15.89 20.67
N PRO A 143 8.44 -15.59 19.60
CA PRO A 143 8.13 -14.61 18.56
C PRO A 143 7.14 -15.18 17.53
N GLY A 144 6.04 -14.50 17.24
CA GLY A 144 5.27 -14.72 16.00
C GLY A 144 4.60 -16.08 15.79
N TYR A 145 4.36 -16.88 16.84
CA TYR A 145 3.53 -18.09 16.72
C TYR A 145 2.05 -17.71 16.77
N ALA A 146 1.29 -18.12 15.75
CA ALA A 146 -0.14 -17.85 15.69
C ALA A 146 -0.91 -18.99 15.02
N VAL A 147 -2.19 -19.12 15.36
CA VAL A 147 -3.13 -20.02 14.69
C VAL A 147 -4.26 -19.18 14.12
N GLU A 148 -4.57 -19.36 12.85
CA GLU A 148 -5.71 -18.75 12.16
C GLU A 148 -6.67 -19.83 11.70
N VAL A 149 -7.94 -19.68 12.04
CA VAL A 149 -9.03 -20.54 11.56
C VAL A 149 -9.98 -19.66 10.78
N SER A 150 -10.27 -20.03 9.53
CA SER A 150 -11.19 -19.31 8.67
C SER A 150 -12.25 -20.22 8.05
N SER A 151 -13.42 -19.65 7.76
CA SER A 151 -14.56 -20.36 7.22
C SER A 151 -15.31 -19.48 6.22
N PRO A 152 -15.77 -20.04 5.09
CA PRO A 152 -16.65 -19.32 4.18
C PRO A 152 -18.02 -19.04 4.83
N VAL A 153 -18.71 -18.01 4.32
CA VAL A 153 -20.07 -17.63 4.67
C VAL A 153 -20.87 -17.47 3.37
N PRO A 154 -21.95 -18.24 3.12
CA PRO A 154 -22.48 -19.29 3.98
C PRO A 154 -21.49 -20.44 4.16
N TYR A 155 -21.63 -21.16 5.27
CA TYR A 155 -20.76 -22.27 5.62
C TYR A 155 -20.84 -23.40 4.61
N ILE A 156 -19.69 -23.79 4.05
CA ILE A 156 -19.54 -24.87 3.08
C ILE A 156 -18.18 -25.55 3.38
N GLY A 157 -18.18 -26.87 3.55
CA GLY A 157 -16.96 -27.64 3.80
C GLY A 157 -16.37 -27.46 5.20
N LEU A 158 -15.14 -27.92 5.39
CA LEU A 158 -14.35 -27.76 6.60
C LEU A 158 -13.68 -26.38 6.65
N PRO A 159 -13.46 -25.83 7.87
CA PRO A 159 -12.72 -24.60 8.01
C PRO A 159 -11.26 -24.77 7.61
N LYS A 160 -10.69 -23.73 7.03
CA LYS A 160 -9.27 -23.60 6.74
C LYS A 160 -8.52 -23.30 8.04
N ALA A 161 -7.43 -24.02 8.27
CA ALA A 161 -6.57 -23.82 9.43
C ALA A 161 -5.15 -23.45 8.98
N THR A 162 -4.59 -22.38 9.54
CA THR A 162 -3.23 -21.91 9.25
C THR A 162 -2.44 -21.80 10.55
N ILE A 163 -1.29 -22.46 10.62
CA ILE A 163 -0.33 -22.36 11.71
C ILE A 163 0.84 -21.51 11.24
N ARG A 164 1.11 -20.41 11.93
CA ARG A 164 2.22 -19.50 11.67
C ARG A 164 3.30 -19.65 12.74
N PHE A 165 4.55 -19.53 12.33
CA PHE A 165 5.74 -19.56 13.18
C PHE A 165 6.79 -18.61 12.58
N PRO A 166 7.85 -18.21 13.32
CA PRO A 166 8.83 -17.20 12.86
C PRO A 166 9.37 -17.38 11.45
N THR A 167 9.60 -18.64 11.09
CA THR A 167 10.26 -19.03 9.83
C THR A 167 9.26 -19.41 8.76
N GLY A 168 7.94 -19.37 8.99
CA GLY A 168 7.02 -19.91 8.02
C GLY A 168 5.56 -20.02 8.44
N GLU A 169 4.78 -20.65 7.58
CA GLU A 169 3.40 -21.02 7.87
C GLU A 169 3.01 -22.30 7.14
N VAL A 170 2.07 -23.03 7.71
CA VAL A 170 1.45 -24.21 7.11
C VAL A 170 -0.06 -24.04 7.17
N THR A 171 -0.71 -24.34 6.07
CA THR A 171 -2.14 -24.17 5.84
C THR A 171 -2.73 -25.51 5.45
N LEU A 172 -3.82 -25.88 6.11
CA LEU A 172 -4.65 -27.02 5.78
C LEU A 172 -6.02 -26.50 5.33
N GLU A 173 -6.44 -26.86 4.13
CA GLU A 173 -7.76 -26.49 3.60
C GLU A 173 -8.38 -27.64 2.81
N GLU A 174 -9.71 -27.70 2.80
CA GLU A 174 -10.46 -28.64 1.97
C GLU A 174 -10.71 -27.99 0.61
N ARG A 175 -10.36 -28.68 -0.48
CA ARG A 175 -10.69 -28.27 -1.85
C ARG A 175 -11.59 -29.31 -2.48
N GLU A 176 -12.59 -28.82 -3.19
CA GLU A 176 -13.44 -29.63 -4.05
C GLU A 176 -12.77 -29.69 -5.43
N ASP A 177 -12.26 -30.87 -5.80
CA ASP A 177 -11.66 -31.15 -7.11
C ASP A 177 -12.62 -31.98 -7.96
N GLU A 178 -12.49 -31.88 -9.29
CA GLU A 178 -13.37 -32.57 -10.25
C GLU A 178 -13.25 -34.10 -10.21
N GLU A 179 -12.07 -34.64 -9.84
CA GLU A 179 -11.79 -36.08 -9.83
C GLU A 179 -12.06 -36.76 -8.48
N VAL A 180 -11.88 -36.06 -7.36
CA VAL A 180 -12.11 -36.59 -6.02
C VAL A 180 -12.91 -35.57 -5.21
N PRO A 181 -14.14 -35.91 -4.79
CA PRO A 181 -14.86 -35.04 -3.88
C PRO A 181 -14.07 -34.95 -2.56
N ARG A 182 -13.63 -33.73 -2.23
CA ARG A 182 -13.03 -33.33 -0.95
C ARG A 182 -11.62 -33.86 -0.70
N LYS A 183 -10.64 -33.20 -1.32
CA LYS A 183 -9.21 -33.41 -1.06
C LYS A 183 -8.73 -32.43 0.01
N LEU A 184 -8.02 -32.93 1.02
CA LEU A 184 -7.31 -32.08 1.95
C LEU A 184 -6.01 -31.61 1.30
N LEU A 185 -5.87 -30.31 1.14
CA LEU A 185 -4.68 -29.66 0.63
C LEU A 185 -3.83 -29.13 1.79
N ILE A 186 -2.53 -29.39 1.69
CA ILE A 186 -1.53 -28.87 2.59
C ILE A 186 -0.67 -27.90 1.78
N ASN A 187 -0.66 -26.65 2.20
CA ASN A 187 0.17 -25.59 1.62
C ASN A 187 1.12 -25.10 2.71
N GLY A 188 2.34 -24.69 2.35
CA GLY A 188 3.29 -24.28 3.36
C GLY A 188 4.47 -23.49 2.82
N ILE A 189 5.02 -22.63 3.66
CA ILE A 189 6.20 -21.84 3.36
C ILE A 189 7.15 -21.95 4.54
N LEU A 190 8.40 -22.29 4.28
CA LEU A 190 9.49 -22.28 5.27
C LEU A 190 10.62 -21.41 4.73
N LYS A 191 11.18 -20.53 5.56
CA LYS A 191 12.24 -19.59 5.22
C LYS A 191 13.26 -19.53 6.35
N GLY A 192 14.53 -19.47 6.00
CA GLY A 192 15.60 -19.37 6.99
C GLY A 192 16.90 -18.85 6.39
N PRO A 193 17.79 -18.32 7.23
CA PRO A 193 19.14 -17.96 6.78
C PRO A 193 19.89 -19.22 6.34
N ILE A 194 20.57 -19.14 5.21
CA ILE A 194 21.47 -20.18 4.70
C ILE A 194 22.66 -19.51 4.01
N LEU A 195 23.87 -19.88 4.39
CA LEU A 195 25.10 -19.21 3.94
C LEU A 195 25.00 -17.68 4.10
N ASN A 196 25.26 -16.92 3.02
CA ASN A 196 25.18 -15.46 2.98
C ASN A 196 23.82 -14.94 2.47
N GLY A 197 22.77 -15.77 2.53
CA GLY A 197 21.46 -15.44 2.00
C GLY A 197 20.31 -16.07 2.78
N VAL A 198 19.13 -16.10 2.14
CA VAL A 198 17.91 -16.68 2.71
C VAL A 198 17.41 -17.78 1.79
N GLY A 199 17.26 -18.98 2.33
CA GLY A 199 16.58 -20.10 1.68
C GLY A 199 15.09 -20.05 1.97
N ALA A 200 14.28 -20.41 0.99
CA ALA A 200 12.84 -20.50 1.10
C ALA A 200 12.34 -21.76 0.37
N ALA A 201 11.52 -22.55 1.05
CA ALA A 201 10.74 -23.64 0.47
C ALA A 201 9.27 -23.21 0.47
N HIS A 202 8.62 -23.30 -0.68
CA HIS A 202 7.22 -22.98 -0.88
C HIS A 202 6.55 -24.24 -1.45
N TYR A 203 5.66 -24.86 -0.69
CA TYR A 203 4.85 -25.98 -1.14
C TYR A 203 3.42 -25.48 -1.37
N THR A 204 2.92 -25.60 -2.59
CA THR A 204 1.57 -25.14 -2.96
C THR A 204 1.02 -26.01 -4.06
N ASP A 205 -0.20 -26.52 -3.90
CA ASP A 205 -0.89 -27.34 -4.90
C ASP A 205 0.00 -28.47 -5.46
N GLU A 206 0.67 -29.20 -4.57
CA GLU A 206 1.60 -30.31 -4.89
C GLU A 206 2.92 -29.92 -5.58
N GLU A 207 3.16 -28.63 -5.81
CA GLU A 207 4.41 -28.10 -6.32
C GLU A 207 5.32 -27.62 -5.17
N LEU A 208 6.55 -28.11 -5.11
CA LEU A 208 7.59 -27.62 -4.20
C LEU A 208 8.54 -26.67 -4.93
N ARG A 209 8.46 -25.38 -4.64
CA ARG A 209 9.38 -24.36 -5.13
C ARG A 209 10.44 -24.03 -4.09
N LEU A 210 11.69 -24.32 -4.42
CA LEU A 210 12.87 -23.92 -3.65
C LEU A 210 13.44 -22.62 -4.22
N ARG A 211 13.72 -21.64 -3.36
CA ARG A 211 14.26 -20.33 -3.73
C ARG A 211 15.38 -19.94 -2.79
N TYR A 212 16.51 -19.54 -3.35
CA TYR A 212 17.57 -18.87 -2.60
C TYR A 212 17.55 -17.38 -2.88
N SER A 213 17.92 -16.55 -1.92
CA SER A 213 17.97 -15.09 -2.08
C SER A 213 19.25 -14.57 -1.46
N TYR A 214 20.20 -14.21 -2.32
CA TYR A 214 21.40 -13.47 -1.95
C TYR A 214 21.20 -11.99 -2.26
N LYS A 215 21.71 -11.12 -1.38
CA LYS A 215 21.66 -9.67 -1.57
C LYS A 215 22.83 -8.99 -0.88
N ASP A 216 23.51 -8.14 -1.63
CA ASP A 216 24.45 -7.16 -1.12
C ASP A 216 23.96 -5.71 -1.41
N GLU A 217 24.84 -4.72 -1.24
CA GLU A 217 24.50 -3.31 -1.46
C GLU A 217 24.11 -2.99 -2.91
N SER A 218 24.62 -3.78 -3.84
CA SER A 218 24.71 -3.45 -5.25
C SER A 218 24.03 -4.49 -6.16
N LEU A 219 23.81 -5.70 -5.65
CA LEU A 219 23.25 -6.84 -6.35
C LEU A 219 22.23 -7.58 -5.48
N SER A 220 21.22 -8.17 -6.11
CA SER A 220 20.47 -9.30 -5.55
C SER A 220 20.39 -10.41 -6.58
N PHE A 221 20.60 -11.65 -6.17
CA PHE A 221 20.49 -12.83 -7.02
C PHE A 221 19.58 -13.86 -6.37
N ILE A 222 18.59 -14.32 -7.11
CA ILE A 222 17.45 -15.09 -6.60
C ILE A 222 17.17 -16.26 -7.54
N PRO A 223 17.93 -17.36 -7.46
CA PRO A 223 17.63 -18.56 -8.21
C PRO A 223 16.46 -19.31 -7.55
N SER A 224 15.67 -20.00 -8.37
CA SER A 224 14.64 -20.92 -7.91
C SER A 224 14.50 -22.14 -8.82
N ILE A 225 14.10 -23.25 -8.21
CA ILE A 225 13.70 -24.48 -8.89
C ILE A 225 12.34 -24.92 -8.35
N SER A 226 11.47 -25.39 -9.25
CA SER A 226 10.19 -25.99 -8.92
C SER A 226 10.24 -27.51 -9.11
N LEU A 227 9.66 -28.27 -8.19
CA LEU A 227 9.57 -29.72 -8.21
C LEU A 227 8.09 -30.13 -8.19
N PRO A 228 7.68 -31.21 -8.90
CA PRO A 228 8.55 -32.16 -9.61
C PRO A 228 8.93 -31.75 -11.04
N SER A 229 8.45 -30.60 -11.54
CA SER A 229 8.69 -30.16 -12.92
C SER A 229 10.17 -29.95 -13.25
N ASN A 230 11.02 -29.74 -12.25
CA ASN A 230 12.42 -29.31 -12.37
C ASN A 230 12.59 -27.96 -13.06
N ALA A 231 11.54 -27.14 -13.09
CA ALA A 231 11.57 -25.84 -13.75
C ALA A 231 12.52 -24.88 -13.04
N VAL A 232 13.53 -24.39 -13.75
CA VAL A 232 14.53 -23.48 -13.20
C VAL A 232 14.24 -22.05 -13.64
N SER A 233 14.43 -21.09 -12.73
CA SER A 233 14.40 -19.67 -13.04
C SER A 233 15.36 -18.89 -12.15
N PHE A 234 15.71 -17.68 -12.54
CA PHE A 234 16.39 -16.74 -11.67
C PHE A 234 15.87 -15.32 -11.85
N ALA A 235 15.89 -14.55 -10.77
CA ALA A 235 15.82 -13.11 -10.82
C ALA A 235 17.16 -12.51 -10.40
N PHE A 236 17.60 -11.46 -11.06
CA PHE A 236 18.68 -10.62 -10.57
C PHE A 236 18.27 -9.16 -10.53
N LYS A 237 18.85 -8.41 -9.58
CA LYS A 237 18.69 -6.96 -9.48
C LYS A 237 20.07 -6.34 -9.36
N ARG A 238 20.38 -5.35 -10.19
CA ARG A 238 21.64 -4.61 -10.16
C ARG A 238 21.37 -3.14 -9.93
N ARG A 239 22.03 -2.55 -8.95
CA ARG A 239 22.07 -1.10 -8.73
C ARG A 239 23.32 -0.56 -9.40
N PHE A 240 23.15 0.39 -10.32
CA PHE A 240 24.28 1.07 -10.99
C PHE A 240 24.64 2.37 -10.27
N SER A 241 23.63 3.04 -9.70
CA SER A 241 23.79 4.29 -8.95
C SER A 241 22.75 4.34 -7.81
N PRO A 242 22.80 5.35 -6.92
CA PRO A 242 21.73 5.58 -5.97
C PRO A 242 20.33 5.67 -6.59
N SER A 243 20.24 6.17 -7.82
CA SER A 243 18.98 6.41 -8.55
C SER A 243 18.58 5.29 -9.50
N ASP A 244 19.56 4.51 -9.99
CA ASP A 244 19.39 3.60 -11.11
C ASP A 244 19.45 2.13 -10.70
N LYS A 245 18.44 1.36 -11.13
CA LYS A 245 18.31 -0.07 -10.84
C LYS A 245 17.74 -0.82 -12.02
N LEU A 246 18.41 -1.89 -12.43
CA LEU A 246 17.88 -2.91 -13.33
C LEU A 246 17.38 -4.09 -12.51
N SER A 247 16.22 -4.61 -12.88
CA SER A 247 15.69 -5.90 -12.45
C SER A 247 15.53 -6.77 -13.68
N TYR A 248 15.89 -8.04 -13.59
CA TYR A 248 15.75 -9.00 -14.66
C TYR A 248 15.25 -10.32 -14.08
N TRP A 249 14.45 -11.03 -14.86
CA TRP A 249 13.97 -12.37 -14.53
C TRP A 249 14.03 -13.24 -15.79
N TYR A 250 14.36 -14.51 -15.60
CA TYR A 250 14.45 -15.49 -16.68
C TYR A 250 13.95 -16.85 -16.21
N ASN A 251 13.19 -17.52 -17.05
CA ASN A 251 12.71 -18.88 -16.89
C ASN A 251 13.33 -19.77 -17.97
N PHE A 252 14.04 -20.82 -17.55
CA PHE A 252 14.77 -21.71 -18.46
C PHE A 252 13.84 -22.65 -19.25
N ASP A 253 12.64 -22.94 -18.74
CA ASP A 253 11.72 -23.87 -19.39
C ASP A 253 10.93 -23.19 -20.50
N SER A 254 10.38 -21.99 -20.21
CA SER A 254 9.59 -21.25 -21.18
C SER A 254 10.43 -20.37 -22.10
N ASN A 255 11.73 -20.18 -21.81
CA ASN A 255 12.58 -19.12 -22.36
C ASN A 255 12.04 -17.70 -22.14
N GLY A 256 11.03 -17.55 -21.27
CA GLY A 256 10.42 -16.28 -20.95
C GLY A 256 11.34 -15.45 -20.06
N TRP A 257 11.42 -14.16 -20.34
CA TRP A 257 12.25 -13.23 -19.60
C TRP A 257 11.61 -11.86 -19.48
N SER A 258 12.02 -11.14 -18.45
CA SER A 258 11.62 -9.75 -18.29
C SER A 258 12.76 -8.89 -17.79
N ALA A 259 12.75 -7.63 -18.20
CA ALA A 259 13.71 -6.63 -17.75
C ALA A 259 12.96 -5.35 -17.37
N VAL A 260 13.29 -4.77 -16.22
CA VAL A 260 12.73 -3.49 -15.75
C VAL A 260 13.85 -2.59 -15.28
N TYR A 261 14.03 -1.48 -15.98
CA TYR A 261 14.85 -0.36 -15.55
C TYR A 261 14.03 0.60 -14.70
N LYS A 262 14.60 1.06 -13.59
CA LYS A 262 14.01 2.08 -12.73
C LYS A 262 15.01 3.21 -12.52
N HIS A 263 14.59 4.44 -12.80
CA HIS A 263 15.28 5.67 -12.44
C HIS A 263 14.49 6.43 -11.36
N THR A 264 15.17 6.85 -10.29
CA THR A 264 14.58 7.70 -9.25
C THR A 264 15.14 9.10 -9.41
N TYR A 265 14.32 10.04 -9.88
CA TYR A 265 14.74 11.43 -10.10
C TYR A 265 14.83 12.20 -8.78
N ASP A 266 13.81 12.05 -7.93
CA ASP A 266 13.79 12.55 -6.55
C ASP A 266 12.90 11.63 -5.68
N LYS A 267 12.71 11.98 -4.40
CA LYS A 267 11.88 11.23 -3.43
C LYS A 267 10.48 10.94 -3.97
N ASP A 268 9.89 11.91 -4.65
CA ASP A 268 8.49 11.90 -5.08
C ASP A 268 8.29 11.39 -6.52
N PHE A 269 9.36 11.26 -7.31
CA PHE A 269 9.25 10.97 -8.73
C PHE A 269 10.18 9.85 -9.22
N LYS A 270 9.59 8.83 -9.85
CA LYS A 270 10.25 7.61 -10.30
C LYS A 270 9.74 7.22 -11.69
N PHE A 271 10.67 6.95 -12.59
CA PHE A 271 10.39 6.35 -13.89
C PHE A 271 10.72 4.87 -13.88
N LYS A 272 9.92 4.10 -14.60
CA LYS A 272 10.20 2.70 -14.90
C LYS A 272 9.93 2.46 -16.37
N ALA A 273 10.80 1.69 -17.00
CA ALA A 273 10.62 1.15 -18.33
C ALA A 273 10.93 -0.34 -18.24
N GLY A 274 10.09 -1.17 -18.85
CA GLY A 274 10.28 -2.61 -18.82
C GLY A 274 9.85 -3.27 -20.12
N TYR A 275 10.23 -4.54 -20.23
CA TYR A 275 9.87 -5.42 -21.33
C TYR A 275 9.68 -6.83 -20.77
N ASP A 276 8.64 -7.51 -21.22
CA ASP A 276 8.34 -8.91 -20.97
C ASP A 276 8.32 -9.62 -22.35
N SER A 277 8.96 -10.79 -22.46
CA SER A 277 9.11 -11.55 -23.71
C SER A 277 7.96 -12.50 -24.01
#